data_AF-A0A356HUN7-F1
#
_entry.id   AF-A0A356HUN7-F1
#
_cell.length_a   1.000
_cell.length_b   1.000
_cell.length_c   1.000
_cell.angle_alpha   90.00
_cell.angle_beta   90.00
_cell.angle_gamma   90.00
#
_symmetry.space_group_name_H-M   'P 1'
#
loop_
_entity.id
_entity.type
_entity.pdbx_description
1 polymer ?
#
loop_
_entity_poly.entity_id
_entity_poly.type
_entity_poly.pdbx_seq_one_letter_code
_entity_poly.pdbx_strand_id
1 'polypeptide(L)'
;MEKILYMVLLFAVVFAVIVLAGKLMKKIPSNITRIINRISFPAAALSGILFYLKPSIIPHTPLLYIFGISLILYFISYNYDRGAKK
;
A
#
# COMPACT_ATOMS: atom_id res chain seq x y z
N MET A 1 2.47 -27.09 10.67
CA MET A 1 2.12 -27.09 9.23
C MET A 1 1.06 -26.06 8.89
N GLU A 2 -0.06 -26.01 9.62
CA GLU A 2 -1.19 -25.11 9.35
C GLU A 2 -0.82 -23.61 9.31
N LYS A 3 -0.02 -23.11 10.27
CA LYS A 3 0.40 -21.69 10.31
C LYS A 3 1.17 -21.24 9.05
N ILE A 4 2.00 -22.12 8.50
CA ILE A 4 2.78 -21.85 7.29
C ILE A 4 1.84 -21.79 6.08
N LEU A 5 0.88 -22.72 6.00
CA LEU A 5 -0.12 -22.73 4.95
C LEU A 5 -0.96 -21.44 4.94
N TYR A 6 -1.40 -20.97 6.12
CA TYR A 6 -2.12 -19.70 6.23
C TYR A 6 -1.27 -18.50 5.80
N MET A 7 0.01 -18.45 6.17
CA MET A 7 0.91 -17.38 5.74
C MET A 7 1.12 -17.38 4.23
N VAL A 8 1.29 -18.56 3.62
CA VAL A 8 1.45 -18.70 2.17
C VAL A 8 0.16 -18.29 1.44
N LEU A 9 -1.00 -18.72 1.94
CA LEU A 9 -2.30 -18.35 1.36
C LEU A 9 -2.52 -16.82 1.45
N LEU A 10 -2.24 -16.22 2.61
CA LEU A 10 -2.35 -14.78 2.82
C LEU A 10 -1.42 -14.02 1.87
N PHE A 11 -0.17 -14.48 1.74
CA PHE A 11 0.80 -13.89 0.83
C PHE A 11 0.33 -13.97 -0.63
N ALA A 12 -0.19 -15.13 -1.06
CA ALA A 12 -0.72 -15.32 -2.41
C ALA A 12 -1.91 -14.40 -2.70
N VAL A 13 -2.82 -14.22 -1.73
CA VAL A 13 -3.96 -13.28 -1.85
C VAL A 13 -3.48 -11.84 -1.95
N VAL A 14 -2.58 -11.41 -1.06
CA VAL A 14 -2.02 -10.05 -1.09
C VAL A 14 -1.29 -9.80 -2.41
N PHE A 15 -0.51 -10.77 -2.88
CA PHE A 15 0.18 -10.70 -4.16
C PHE A 15 -0.81 -10.56 -5.33
N ALA A 16 -1.87 -11.36 -5.36
CA ALA A 16 -2.91 -11.25 -6.37
C ALA A 16 -3.58 -9.86 -6.37
N VAL A 17 -3.86 -9.31 -5.19
CA VAL A 17 -4.42 -7.95 -5.05
C VAL A 17 -3.46 -6.90 -5.60
N ILE A 18 -2.16 -6.99 -5.31
CA ILE A 18 -1.14 -6.06 -5.83
C ILE A 18 -1.09 -6.12 -7.36
N VAL A 19 -1.10 -7.33 -7.94
CA VAL A 19 -1.09 -7.53 -9.40
C VAL A 19 -2.33 -6.94 -10.05
N LEU A 20 -3.51 -7.19 -9.49
CA LEU A 20 -4.78 -6.65 -9.98
C LEU A 20 -4.82 -5.12 -9.89
N ALA A 21 -4.42 -4.56 -8.75
CA ALA A 21 -4.32 -3.12 -8.54
C ALA A 21 -3.35 -2.46 -9.54
N GLY A 22 -2.21 -3.10 -9.83
CA GLY A 22 -1.28 -2.64 -10.86
C GLY A 22 -1.87 -2.65 -12.27
N LYS A 23 -2.67 -3.67 -12.62
CA LYS A 23 -3.40 -3.69 -13.90
C LYS A 23 -4.47 -2.60 -13.97
N LEU A 24 -5.16 -2.32 -12.86
CA LEU A 24 -6.17 -1.26 -12.79
C LEU A 24 -5.55 0.13 -12.92
N MET A 25 -4.38 0.37 -12.32
CA MET A 25 -3.64 1.63 -12.44
C MET A 25 -3.30 1.99 -13.88
N LYS A 26 -3.14 1.00 -14.78
CA LYS A 26 -2.96 1.24 -16.22
C LYS A 26 -4.15 1.89 -16.92
N LYS A 27 -5.34 1.80 -16.33
CA LYS A 27 -6.56 2.42 -16.86
C LYS A 27 -6.82 3.81 -16.25
N ILE A 28 -6.03 4.22 -15.26
CA ILE A 28 -6.22 5.46 -14.52
C ILE A 28 -5.41 6.59 -15.18
N PRO A 29 -6.01 7.78 -15.38
CA PRO A 29 -5.31 8.97 -15.86
C PRO A 29 -4.11 9.33 -14.98
N SER A 30 -3.00 9.74 -15.60
CA SER A 30 -1.74 10.07 -14.91
C SER A 30 -1.88 11.15 -13.83
N ASN A 31 -2.80 12.10 -14.01
CA ASN A 31 -3.12 13.13 -13.00
C ASN A 31 -3.67 12.51 -11.70
N ILE A 32 -4.54 11.51 -11.82
CA ILE A 32 -5.13 10.82 -10.66
C ILE A 32 -4.06 9.96 -9.98
N THR A 33 -3.25 9.22 -10.74
CA THR A 33 -2.18 8.40 -10.15
C THR A 33 -1.15 9.26 -9.42
N ARG A 34 -0.86 10.46 -9.91
CA ARG A 34 0.02 11.42 -9.22
C ARG A 34 -0.58 11.93 -7.90
N ILE A 35 -1.89 12.20 -7.87
CA ILE A 35 -2.61 12.58 -6.64
C ILE A 35 -2.55 11.44 -5.63
N ILE A 36 -2.86 10.21 -6.04
CA ILE A 36 -2.79 9.02 -5.18
C ILE A 36 -1.38 8.89 -4.62
N ASN A 37 -0.34 8.94 -5.46
CA ASN A 37 1.05 8.86 -5.02
C ASN A 37 1.41 9.95 -3.98
N ARG A 38 0.94 11.18 -4.21
CA ARG A 38 1.20 12.34 -3.33
C ARG A 38 0.48 12.25 -1.99
N ILE A 39 -0.62 11.52 -1.90
CA ILE A 39 -1.36 11.28 -0.64
C ILE A 39 -0.85 10.02 0.06
N SER A 40 -0.57 8.96 -0.70
CA SER A 40 -0.10 7.68 -0.18
C SER A 40 1.25 7.78 0.52
N PHE A 41 2.18 8.61 0.02
CA PHE A 41 3.48 8.77 0.68
C PHE A 41 3.37 9.44 2.06
N PRO A 42 2.73 10.62 2.23
CA PRO A 42 2.48 11.20 3.55
C PRO A 42 1.64 10.30 4.44
N ALA A 43 0.63 9.60 3.90
CA ALA A 43 -0.18 8.69 4.70
C ALA A 43 0.65 7.52 5.26
N ALA A 44 1.54 6.94 4.46
CA ALA A 44 2.50 5.93 4.92
C ALA A 44 3.50 6.51 5.94
N ALA A 45 4.09 7.67 5.65
CA ALA A 45 5.05 8.30 6.56
C ALA A 45 4.41 8.65 7.92
N LEU A 46 3.25 9.31 7.91
CA LEU A 46 2.55 9.72 9.13
C LEU A 46 2.02 8.54 9.92
N SER A 47 1.46 7.52 9.27
CA SER A 47 1.00 6.30 9.96
C SER A 47 2.17 5.51 10.58
N GLY A 48 3.31 5.42 9.89
CA GLY A 48 4.52 4.80 10.42
C GLY A 48 5.10 5.58 11.62
N ILE A 49 5.14 6.90 11.54
CA ILE A 49 5.59 7.77 12.64
C ILE A 49 4.63 7.67 13.84
N LEU A 50 3.32 7.75 13.61
CA LEU A 50 2.29 7.63 14.65
C LEU A 50 2.32 6.26 15.32
N PHE A 51 2.60 5.19 14.57
CA PHE A 51 2.77 3.84 15.10
C PHE A 51 3.91 3.77 16.13
N TYR A 52 5.01 4.51 15.92
CA TYR A 52 6.15 4.54 16.83
C TYR A 52 5.93 5.48 18.04
N LEU A 53 5.26 6.62 17.84
CA LEU A 53 5.18 7.67 18.86
C LEU A 53 4.02 7.54 19.86
N LYS A 54 2.91 6.89 19.49
CA LYS A 54 1.70 6.85 20.34
C LYS A 54 1.06 5.45 20.43
N PRO A 55 1.78 4.44 20.93
CA PRO A 55 1.24 3.09 21.15
C PRO A 55 0.00 3.06 22.05
N SER A 56 -0.10 4.02 22.98
CA SER A 56 -1.14 4.07 24.03
C SER A 56 -2.41 4.84 23.65
N ILE A 57 -2.43 5.58 22.54
CA ILE A 57 -3.58 6.45 22.17
C ILE A 57 -4.35 5.90 20.97
N ILE A 58 -3.68 5.19 20.06
CA ILE A 58 -4.31 4.60 18.88
C ILE A 58 -3.93 3.12 18.86
N PRO A 59 -4.90 2.19 18.77
CA PRO A 59 -4.56 0.79 18.65
C PRO A 59 -3.64 0.56 17.45
N HIS A 60 -2.59 -0.23 17.65
CA HIS A 60 -1.55 -0.50 16.64
C HIS A 60 -2.10 -1.04 15.32
N THR A 61 -3.22 -1.78 15.39
CA THR A 61 -3.83 -2.51 14.27
C THR A 61 -4.29 -1.60 13.11
N PRO A 62 -5.14 -0.56 13.31
CA PRO A 62 -5.54 0.35 12.24
C PRO A 62 -4.38 1.14 11.64
N LEU A 63 -3.39 1.55 12.43
CA LEU A 63 -2.21 2.25 11.91
C LEU A 63 -1.37 1.34 11.00
N LEU A 64 -1.21 0.07 11.36
CA LEU A 64 -0.56 -0.95 10.53
C LEU A 64 -1.26 -1.15 9.19
N TYR A 65 -2.60 -1.19 9.19
CA TYR A 65 -3.36 -1.30 7.95
C TYR A 65 -3.24 -0.05 7.07
N ILE A 66 -3.36 1.14 7.65
CA ILE A 66 -3.19 2.41 6.92
C ILE A 66 -1.78 2.50 6.34
N PHE A 67 -0.77 2.13 7.13
CA PHE A 67 0.62 2.08 6.70
C PHE A 67 0.80 1.14 5.51
N GLY A 68 0.36 -0.11 5.65
CA GLY A 68 0.50 -1.14 4.62
C GLY A 68 -0.24 -0.79 3.32
N ILE A 69 -1.50 -0.36 3.41
CA ILE A 69 -2.30 0.06 2.24
C ILE A 69 -1.65 1.27 1.55
N SER A 70 -1.23 2.27 2.32
CA SER A 70 -0.58 3.47 1.78
C SER A 70 0.74 3.12 1.09
N LEU A 71 1.53 2.21 1.65
CA LEU A 71 2.75 1.71 1.04
C LEU A 71 2.48 0.99 -0.28
N ILE A 72 1.51 0.07 -0.30
CA ILE A 72 1.13 -0.66 -1.51
C ILE A 72 0.68 0.33 -2.60
N LEU A 73 -0.21 1.27 -2.27
CA LEU A 73 -0.70 2.28 -3.21
C LEU A 73 0.44 3.17 -3.72
N TYR A 74 1.37 3.59 -2.85
CA TYR A 74 2.55 4.34 -3.24
C TYR A 74 3.41 3.56 -4.25
N PHE A 75 3.79 2.33 -3.94
CA PHE A 75 4.65 1.52 -4.79
C PHE A 75 4.00 1.21 -6.15
N ILE A 76 2.70 0.90 -6.18
CA ILE A 76 2.00 0.65 -7.44
C ILE A 76 1.91 1.95 -8.26
N SER A 77 1.52 3.07 -7.64
CA SER A 77 1.39 4.36 -8.34
C SER A 77 2.73 4.87 -8.87
N TYR A 78 3.79 4.71 -8.09
CA TYR A 78 5.14 5.14 -8.43
C TYR A 78 5.71 4.36 -9.63
N ASN A 79 5.56 3.04 -9.61
CA ASN A 79 5.98 2.20 -10.74
C ASN A 79 5.19 2.51 -12.01
N TYR A 80 3.91 2.85 -11.88
CA TYR A 80 3.08 3.24 -13.02
C TYR A 80 3.49 4.60 -13.62
N ASP A 81 3.65 5.66 -12.81
CA ASP A 81 4.06 6.99 -13.32
C ASP A 81 5.46 6.94 -13.97
N ARG A 82 6.37 6.09 -13.48
CA ARG A 82 7.67 5.85 -14.14
C ARG A 82 7.57 5.01 -15.40
N GLY A 83 6.70 4.00 -15.43
CA GLY A 83 6.47 3.16 -16.61
C GLY A 83 5.75 3.90 -17.74
N ALA A 84 4.87 4.85 -17.43
CA ALA A 84 4.15 5.66 -18.41
C ALA A 84 4.98 6.81 -19.01
N LYS A 85 6.15 7.12 -18.43
CA LYS A 85 7.09 8.15 -18.91
C LYS A 85 8.18 7.59 -19.84
N LYS A 86 8.17 6.28 -20.11
CA LYS A 86 9.00 5.63 -21.13
C LYS A 86 8.18 5.44 -22.40
#